data_AF-A0A953NIM1-F1
#
_entry.id   AF-A0A953NIM1-F1
#
_cell.length_a   1.000
_cell.length_b   1.000
_cell.length_c   1.000
_cell.angle_alpha   90.00
_cell.angle_beta   90.00
_cell.angle_gamma   90.00
#
_symmetry.space_group_name_H-M   'P 1'
#
loop_
_entity.id
_entity.type
_entity.pdbx_description
1 polymer ?
#
loop_
_entity_poly.entity_id
_entity_poly.type
_entity_poly.pdbx_seq_one_letter_code
_entity_poly.pdbx_strand_id
1 'polypeptide(L)'
;MSIFRGYNLERHRDDYVLILYVNTNSVEISSELGEIIKKNCQDLKEYVQKIIEDKFPNIKISSAKIMLGTMLLATIPLGIDALGTKAEASITTSQQIPEFYTVKSGDTLWKIAQTFGVSIDKIKSLNDLKTDTIYVGQILRLREEIKESLTYYDTYTVKSGDTLWKIAQTFGISVSQLKTLNNMTTDTIYPGQILKVKENIVYGSFYTVKSGDTLWKISQSFRVSVDEIKRLNNLTTDIINIGQRLFIPDKTIEEVKPPTITPTPVYEWPAVTYIVQPGDTVYSVAKKFNTTVDNILRYNYMSPDDWLDAGDKIAISGYAPRVYTVTPGEATSPSTRGKIVDWFLEGQYIIKRGDIFTIVDVQTGKQFKVKMMGGYNHSDVEPLTVEDTEVMRSLFGTWQWNPRPVVIFKDGMNIAASLSGMPHSAQIITNNGVTGHFDLYLKNSLPHSQDTSSEYVEAHYRNINTAAGL
;
A
#
# COMPACT_ATOMS: atom_id res chain seq x y z
N MET A 1 6.35 -59.72 -4.13
CA MET A 1 7.09 -59.43 -2.87
C MET A 1 6.15 -58.69 -1.93
N SER A 2 6.07 -59.06 -0.65
CA SER A 2 5.23 -58.31 0.31
C SER A 2 5.88 -56.97 0.64
N ILE A 3 5.17 -55.86 0.40
CA ILE A 3 5.63 -54.49 0.71
C ILE A 3 5.82 -54.25 2.21
N PHE A 4 5.16 -55.06 3.06
CA PHE A 4 5.28 -54.99 4.51
C PHE A 4 6.18 -56.11 5.03
N ARG A 5 7.12 -55.73 5.91
CA ARG A 5 8.08 -56.62 6.57
C ARG A 5 7.53 -57.23 7.86
N GLY A 6 6.55 -56.59 8.48
CA GLY A 6 5.92 -57.05 9.72
C GLY A 6 4.66 -56.26 10.06
N TYR A 7 3.91 -56.73 11.04
CA TYR A 7 2.70 -56.07 11.53
C TYR A 7 2.59 -56.15 13.06
N ASN A 8 1.82 -55.24 13.64
CA ASN A 8 1.37 -55.28 15.03
C ASN A 8 -0.14 -55.00 15.11
N LEU A 9 -0.82 -55.56 16.10
CA LEU A 9 -2.25 -55.37 16.31
C LEU A 9 -2.49 -54.74 17.69
N GLU A 10 -3.03 -53.53 17.72
CA GLU A 10 -3.28 -52.80 18.97
C GLU A 10 -4.77 -52.77 19.28
N ARG A 11 -5.16 -53.28 20.47
CA ARG A 11 -6.57 -53.33 20.88
C ARG A 11 -7.03 -51.94 21.34
N HIS A 12 -8.15 -51.47 20.78
CA HIS A 12 -8.81 -50.24 21.18
C HIS A 12 -10.26 -50.50 21.54
N ARG A 13 -10.56 -50.56 22.84
CA ARG A 13 -11.90 -50.85 23.37
C ARG A 13 -12.45 -52.18 22.80
N ASP A 14 -13.35 -52.10 21.82
CA ASP A 14 -14.07 -53.22 21.20
C ASP A 14 -13.58 -53.56 19.78
N ASP A 15 -12.54 -52.89 19.29
CA ASP A 15 -11.93 -53.14 17.98
C ASP A 15 -10.39 -53.12 18.05
N TYR A 16 -9.75 -53.26 16.88
CA TYR A 16 -8.30 -53.28 16.75
C TYR A 16 -7.81 -52.30 15.68
N VAL A 17 -6.62 -51.76 15.89
CA VAL A 17 -5.86 -50.99 14.90
C VAL A 17 -4.70 -51.84 14.41
N LEU A 18 -4.64 -52.06 13.09
CA LEU A 18 -3.56 -52.82 12.46
C LEU A 18 -2.41 -51.89 12.08
N ILE A 19 -1.20 -52.16 12.57
CA ILE A 19 0.00 -51.41 12.21
C ILE A 19 0.85 -52.24 11.26
N LEU A 20 1.14 -51.72 10.07
CA LEU A 20 1.93 -52.39 9.03
C LEU A 20 3.25 -51.65 8.82
N TYR A 21 4.36 -52.38 8.93
CA TYR A 21 5.71 -51.82 8.79
C TYR A 21 6.27 -52.10 7.40
N VAL A 22 6.59 -51.05 6.65
CA VAL A 22 7.12 -51.13 5.29
C VAL A 22 8.56 -51.64 5.30
N ASN A 23 8.91 -52.51 4.34
CA ASN A 23 10.28 -53.02 4.19
C ASN A 23 11.20 -51.93 3.61
N THR A 24 12.31 -51.60 4.29
CA THR A 24 13.23 -50.51 3.91
C THR A 24 14.36 -50.94 2.97
N ASN A 25 14.52 -52.24 2.71
CA ASN A 25 15.68 -52.77 1.96
C ASN A 25 15.42 -52.98 0.45
N SER A 26 14.26 -52.56 -0.06
CA SER A 26 13.99 -52.54 -1.50
C SER A 26 14.27 -51.14 -2.04
N VAL A 27 15.22 -51.00 -2.97
CA VAL A 27 15.64 -49.69 -3.50
C VAL A 27 14.62 -49.10 -4.50
N GLU A 28 13.59 -49.86 -4.89
CA GLU A 28 12.53 -49.46 -5.85
C GLU A 28 11.36 -48.68 -5.22
N ILE A 29 11.44 -48.25 -3.96
CA ILE A 29 10.27 -47.68 -3.25
C ILE A 29 9.95 -46.23 -3.67
N SER A 30 10.92 -45.44 -4.15
CA SER A 30 10.61 -44.09 -4.66
C SER A 30 9.86 -44.13 -6.00
N SER A 31 10.12 -45.14 -6.82
CA SER A 31 9.43 -45.37 -8.10
C SER A 31 8.08 -46.06 -7.90
N GLU A 32 7.95 -47.05 -7.01
CA GLU A 32 6.67 -47.76 -6.83
C GLU A 32 5.61 -46.94 -6.08
N LEU A 33 5.97 -46.06 -5.13
CA LEU A 33 5.00 -45.12 -4.55
C LEU A 33 4.46 -44.13 -5.59
N GLY A 34 5.23 -43.83 -6.64
CA GLY A 34 4.81 -42.98 -7.76
C GLY A 34 4.06 -43.73 -8.86
N GLU A 35 4.43 -44.97 -9.16
CA GLU A 35 3.79 -45.78 -10.21
C GLU A 35 2.50 -46.47 -9.76
N ILE A 36 2.36 -46.88 -8.49
CA ILE A 36 1.07 -47.37 -7.95
C ILE A 36 0.00 -46.29 -8.03
N ILE A 37 0.39 -45.01 -7.93
CA ILE A 37 -0.54 -43.87 -8.03
C ILE A 37 -0.87 -43.53 -9.49
N LYS A 38 -0.09 -44.01 -10.47
CA LYS A 38 -0.25 -43.65 -11.90
C LYS A 38 -0.94 -44.70 -12.78
N LYS A 39 -1.27 -45.88 -12.28
CA LYS A 39 -2.14 -46.84 -13.00
C LYS A 39 -3.21 -47.43 -12.08
N ASN A 40 -4.45 -47.02 -12.36
CA ASN A 40 -5.71 -47.38 -11.71
C ASN A 40 -5.85 -46.87 -10.26
N CYS A 41 -6.83 -46.01 -10.05
CA CYS A 41 -7.14 -45.43 -8.75
C CYS A 41 -7.95 -46.42 -7.89
N GLN A 42 -7.28 -47.51 -7.47
CA GLN A 42 -7.62 -48.56 -6.50
C GLN A 42 -6.27 -49.28 -6.31
N ASP A 43 -5.54 -49.24 -5.17
CA ASP A 43 -5.56 -50.44 -4.31
C ASP A 43 -4.74 -50.39 -2.98
N LEU A 44 -4.26 -49.26 -2.43
CA LEU A 44 -3.58 -49.37 -1.11
C LEU A 44 -4.56 -49.78 0.01
N LYS A 45 -5.77 -49.19 0.00
CA LYS A 45 -6.85 -49.53 0.95
C LYS A 45 -7.33 -50.97 0.75
N GLU A 46 -7.54 -51.40 -0.51
CA GLU A 46 -7.99 -52.76 -0.84
C GLU A 46 -6.91 -53.81 -0.56
N TYR A 47 -5.64 -53.52 -0.84
CA TYR A 47 -4.52 -54.41 -0.48
C TYR A 47 -4.42 -54.60 1.03
N VAL A 48 -4.62 -53.54 1.82
CA VAL A 48 -4.69 -53.62 3.27
C VAL A 48 -5.95 -54.35 3.75
N GLN A 49 -7.11 -54.15 3.10
CA GLN A 49 -8.33 -54.90 3.38
C GLN A 49 -8.16 -56.40 3.10
N LYS A 50 -7.50 -56.78 2.00
CA LYS A 50 -7.19 -58.18 1.68
C LYS A 50 -6.26 -58.83 2.71
N ILE A 51 -5.24 -58.12 3.19
CA ILE A 51 -4.41 -58.59 4.30
C ILE A 51 -5.25 -58.85 5.56
N ILE A 52 -6.24 -57.99 5.82
CA ILE A 52 -7.13 -58.13 6.96
C ILE A 52 -8.05 -59.34 6.81
N GLU A 53 -8.65 -59.52 5.65
CA GLU A 53 -9.50 -60.68 5.33
C GLU A 53 -8.72 -61.99 5.42
N ASP A 54 -7.50 -62.04 4.86
CA ASP A 54 -6.69 -63.25 4.82
C ASP A 54 -6.10 -63.64 6.18
N LYS A 55 -5.69 -62.66 6.99
CA LYS A 55 -4.93 -62.91 8.25
C LYS A 55 -5.72 -62.70 9.53
N PHE A 56 -6.78 -61.89 9.48
CA PHE A 56 -7.58 -61.52 10.65
C PHE A 56 -9.10 -61.63 10.38
N PRO A 57 -9.59 -62.75 9.79
CA PRO A 57 -10.96 -62.85 9.28
C PRO A 57 -12.06 -62.68 10.35
N ASN A 58 -11.74 -62.94 11.63
CA ASN A 58 -12.70 -62.87 12.74
C ASN A 58 -12.42 -61.73 13.73
N ILE A 59 -11.57 -60.78 13.34
CA ILE A 59 -11.19 -59.65 14.20
C ILE A 59 -11.65 -58.35 13.54
N LYS A 60 -12.44 -57.57 14.28
CA LYS A 60 -12.92 -56.27 13.83
C LYS A 60 -11.78 -55.24 13.86
N ILE A 61 -11.29 -54.84 12.70
CA ILE A 61 -10.23 -53.83 12.54
C ILE A 61 -10.83 -52.55 11.98
N SER A 62 -10.74 -51.45 12.75
CA SER A 62 -11.38 -50.18 12.42
C SER A 62 -10.49 -49.24 11.61
N SER A 63 -9.16 -49.43 11.69
CA SER A 63 -8.20 -48.66 10.91
C SER A 63 -6.86 -49.38 10.80
N ALA A 64 -6.08 -49.00 9.79
CA ALA A 64 -4.73 -49.48 9.59
C ALA A 64 -3.72 -48.31 9.53
N LYS A 65 -2.63 -48.41 10.29
CA LYS A 65 -1.50 -47.46 10.29
C LYS A 65 -0.35 -48.03 9.48
N ILE A 66 0.19 -47.23 8.56
CA ILE A 66 1.36 -47.61 7.76
C ILE A 66 2.58 -46.88 8.32
N MET A 67 3.58 -47.65 8.75
CA MET A 67 4.78 -47.15 9.42
C MET A 67 6.03 -47.42 8.59
N LEU A 68 6.96 -46.46 8.57
CA LEU A 68 8.32 -46.64 8.10
C LEU A 68 9.27 -46.37 9.27
N GLY A 69 9.85 -47.42 9.84
CA GLY A 69 10.53 -47.33 11.13
C GLY A 69 9.56 -46.87 12.22
N THR A 70 9.89 -45.76 12.90
CA THR A 70 9.04 -45.14 13.94
C THR A 70 8.10 -44.04 13.41
N MET A 71 8.17 -43.72 12.12
CA MET A 71 7.38 -42.65 11.52
C MET A 71 6.07 -43.19 10.92
N LEU A 72 4.95 -42.56 11.29
CA LEU A 72 3.64 -42.84 10.72
C LEU A 72 3.53 -42.16 9.35
N LEU A 73 3.38 -42.96 8.30
CA LEU A 73 3.21 -42.48 6.94
C LEU A 73 1.75 -42.19 6.61
N ALA A 74 0.85 -43.08 7.02
CA ALA A 74 -0.57 -42.96 6.73
C ALA A 74 -1.42 -43.69 7.78
N THR A 75 -2.63 -43.20 8.00
CA THR A 75 -3.69 -43.95 8.70
C THR A 75 -4.88 -44.09 7.77
N ILE A 76 -5.27 -45.33 7.51
CA ILE A 76 -6.38 -45.70 6.63
C ILE A 76 -7.56 -46.07 7.52
N PRO A 77 -8.63 -45.27 7.56
CA PRO A 77 -9.87 -45.66 8.23
C PRO A 77 -10.59 -46.73 7.42
N LEU A 78 -10.97 -47.82 8.08
CA LEU A 78 -11.69 -48.95 7.49
C LEU A 78 -13.12 -48.90 8.03
N GLY A 79 -13.87 -47.93 7.51
CA GLY A 79 -15.24 -47.66 7.93
C GLY A 79 -16.26 -48.48 7.14
N ILE A 80 -17.31 -48.93 7.83
CA ILE A 80 -18.60 -49.24 7.23
C ILE A 80 -19.26 -47.87 6.99
N ASP A 81 -19.70 -47.64 5.76
CA ASP A 81 -20.27 -46.37 5.32
C ASP A 81 -21.57 -45.99 6.03
N ALA A 82 -21.74 -44.66 6.15
CA ALA A 82 -22.95 -43.88 6.39
C ALA A 82 -23.32 -43.45 7.83
N LEU A 83 -23.42 -42.11 7.92
CA LEU A 83 -24.19 -41.25 8.82
C LEU A 83 -23.57 -40.82 10.16
N GLY A 84 -23.23 -39.54 10.19
CA GLY A 84 -23.56 -38.67 11.33
C GLY A 84 -22.40 -38.28 12.22
N THR A 85 -22.25 -36.96 12.38
CA THR A 85 -21.46 -36.26 13.41
C THR A 85 -19.95 -36.25 13.22
N LYS A 86 -19.47 -35.16 12.59
CA LYS A 86 -18.12 -34.62 12.86
C LYS A 86 -18.09 -34.18 14.32
N ALA A 87 -17.42 -34.95 15.18
CA ALA A 87 -16.99 -34.50 16.48
C ALA A 87 -15.52 -34.06 16.35
N GLU A 88 -15.31 -32.76 16.49
CA GLU A 88 -14.00 -32.12 16.53
C GLU A 88 -13.22 -32.59 17.76
N ALA A 89 -11.99 -33.02 17.57
CA ALA A 89 -11.05 -33.22 18.66
C ALA A 89 -10.55 -31.85 19.13
N SER A 90 -10.98 -31.44 20.32
CA SER A 90 -10.42 -30.29 21.04
C SER A 90 -8.93 -30.48 21.28
N ILE A 91 -8.12 -29.56 20.76
CA ILE A 91 -6.73 -29.38 21.17
C ILE A 91 -6.67 -28.10 21.99
N THR A 92 -6.72 -28.26 23.30
CA THR A 92 -6.51 -27.18 24.25
C THR A 92 -5.01 -26.88 24.32
N THR A 93 -4.58 -25.83 23.62
CA THR A 93 -3.75 -24.71 24.13
C THR A 93 -3.59 -23.76 22.93
N SER A 94 -4.40 -22.69 22.84
CA SER A 94 -4.34 -21.76 21.71
C SER A 94 -3.06 -20.94 21.76
N GLN A 95 -1.99 -21.44 21.14
CA GLN A 95 -0.87 -20.57 20.81
C GLN A 95 -1.35 -19.64 19.69
N GLN A 96 -1.53 -18.36 20.00
CA GLN A 96 -2.00 -17.35 19.05
C GLN A 96 -1.08 -17.36 17.82
N ILE A 97 -1.62 -17.66 16.64
CA ILE A 97 -0.89 -17.63 15.37
C ILE A 97 -0.33 -16.22 15.20
N PRO A 98 0.99 -15.99 15.17
CA PRO A 98 1.53 -14.65 15.00
C PRO A 98 1.21 -14.13 13.58
N GLU A 99 1.06 -12.82 13.41
CA GLU A 99 0.81 -12.27 12.08
C GLU A 99 1.99 -12.52 11.14
N PHE A 100 3.21 -12.35 11.65
CA PHE A 100 4.45 -12.56 10.91
C PHE A 100 5.39 -13.54 11.63
N TYR A 101 6.21 -14.24 10.87
CA TYR A 101 7.23 -15.16 11.34
C TYR A 101 8.52 -14.99 10.53
N THR A 102 9.66 -14.77 11.19
CA THR A 102 10.97 -14.73 10.54
C THR A 102 11.55 -16.14 10.45
N VAL A 103 11.78 -16.62 9.23
CA VAL A 103 12.35 -17.93 8.90
C VAL A 103 13.74 -18.08 9.49
N LYS A 104 13.97 -19.16 10.24
CA LYS A 104 15.23 -19.49 10.89
C LYS A 104 15.97 -20.60 10.14
N SER A 105 17.25 -20.77 10.47
CA SER A 105 18.04 -21.89 9.94
C SER A 105 17.37 -23.23 10.27
N GLY A 106 17.15 -24.06 9.25
CA GLY A 106 16.48 -25.36 9.38
C GLY A 106 14.95 -25.32 9.40
N ASP A 107 14.34 -24.20 9.00
CA ASP A 107 12.89 -24.13 8.81
C ASP A 107 12.46 -24.58 7.40
N THR A 108 11.24 -25.12 7.35
CA THR A 108 10.50 -25.44 6.13
C THR A 108 9.08 -24.93 6.27
N LEU A 109 8.37 -24.68 5.15
CA LEU A 109 6.96 -24.29 5.21
C LEU A 109 6.12 -25.32 5.99
N TRP A 110 6.44 -26.60 5.86
CA TRP A 110 5.78 -27.68 6.61
C TRP A 110 5.99 -27.55 8.13
N LYS A 111 7.22 -27.29 8.58
CA LYS A 111 7.53 -27.15 10.01
C LYS A 111 6.86 -25.91 10.62
N ILE A 112 6.82 -24.81 9.87
CA ILE A 112 6.14 -23.57 10.27
C ILE A 112 4.61 -23.78 10.30
N ALA A 113 4.04 -24.36 9.25
CA ALA A 113 2.63 -24.72 9.15
C ALA A 113 2.17 -25.58 10.33
N GLN A 114 2.93 -26.64 10.65
CA GLN A 114 2.65 -27.54 11.75
C GLN A 114 2.76 -26.84 13.12
N THR A 115 3.75 -25.95 13.28
CA THR A 115 3.99 -25.22 14.54
C THR A 115 2.86 -24.24 14.85
N PHE A 116 2.30 -23.59 13.84
CA PHE A 116 1.26 -22.58 14.01
C PHE A 116 -0.15 -23.07 13.65
N GLY A 117 -0.32 -24.33 13.26
CA GLY A 117 -1.64 -24.87 12.91
C GLY A 117 -2.27 -24.20 11.69
N VAL A 118 -1.45 -23.82 10.69
CA VAL A 118 -1.89 -23.20 9.42
C VAL A 118 -1.47 -24.07 8.25
N SER A 119 -2.22 -24.07 7.13
CA SER A 119 -1.83 -24.89 5.97
C SER A 119 -0.67 -24.25 5.18
N ILE A 120 0.14 -25.08 4.52
CA ILE A 120 1.21 -24.61 3.61
C ILE A 120 0.62 -23.72 2.53
N ASP A 121 -0.51 -24.12 1.93
CA ASP A 121 -1.21 -23.33 0.91
C ASP A 121 -1.65 -21.97 1.46
N LYS A 122 -2.06 -21.91 2.74
CA LYS A 122 -2.43 -20.66 3.38
C LYS A 122 -1.22 -19.74 3.52
N ILE A 123 -0.09 -20.25 4.03
CA ILE A 123 1.16 -19.48 4.12
C ILE A 123 1.57 -19.00 2.73
N LYS A 124 1.53 -19.84 1.70
CA LYS A 124 1.92 -19.46 0.34
C LYS A 124 1.02 -18.37 -0.23
N SER A 125 -0.29 -18.50 -0.07
CA SER A 125 -1.27 -17.52 -0.53
C SER A 125 -1.11 -16.15 0.17
N LEU A 126 -0.73 -16.13 1.44
CA LEU A 126 -0.53 -14.89 2.22
C LEU A 126 0.79 -14.18 1.91
N ASN A 127 1.71 -14.84 1.20
CA ASN A 127 3.08 -14.36 0.96
C ASN A 127 3.46 -14.38 -0.53
N ASP A 128 2.49 -14.55 -1.42
CA ASP A 128 2.69 -14.65 -2.88
C ASP A 128 3.77 -15.67 -3.29
N LEU A 129 3.89 -16.78 -2.56
CA LEU A 129 4.90 -17.81 -2.81
C LEU A 129 4.42 -18.80 -3.89
N LYS A 130 5.17 -18.86 -4.99
CA LYS A 130 4.90 -19.80 -6.10
C LYS A 130 5.39 -21.22 -5.80
N THR A 131 6.39 -21.36 -4.93
CA THR A 131 6.99 -22.64 -4.54
C THR A 131 7.07 -22.75 -3.01
N ASP A 132 7.54 -23.90 -2.52
CA ASP A 132 7.70 -24.13 -1.08
C ASP A 132 9.07 -23.64 -0.55
N THR A 133 9.87 -23.00 -1.43
CA THR A 133 11.21 -22.52 -1.11
C THR A 133 11.12 -21.25 -0.26
N ILE A 134 11.81 -21.28 0.88
CA ILE A 134 11.94 -20.15 1.80
C ILE A 134 13.40 -19.94 2.19
N TYR A 135 13.77 -18.71 2.53
CA TYR A 135 15.14 -18.33 2.87
C TYR A 135 15.27 -17.92 4.33
N VAL A 136 16.39 -18.25 4.97
CA VAL A 136 16.69 -17.79 6.33
C VAL A 136 16.65 -16.25 6.37
N GLY A 137 15.92 -15.70 7.32
CA GLY A 137 15.67 -14.26 7.45
C GLY A 137 14.44 -13.75 6.70
N GLN A 138 13.81 -14.55 5.83
CA GLN A 138 12.55 -14.19 5.17
C GLN A 138 11.44 -14.02 6.21
N ILE A 139 10.59 -13.01 6.06
CA ILE A 139 9.42 -12.79 6.91
C ILE A 139 8.19 -13.34 6.20
N LEU A 140 7.48 -14.27 6.85
CA LEU A 140 6.28 -14.90 6.36
C LEU A 140 5.06 -14.45 7.16
N ARG A 141 4.00 -14.02 6.48
CA ARG A 141 2.67 -13.77 7.04
C ARG A 141 1.93 -15.09 7.26
N LEU A 142 1.44 -15.36 8.47
CA LEU A 142 0.87 -16.68 8.81
C LEU A 142 -0.65 -16.69 8.98
N ARG A 143 -1.30 -15.53 9.11
CA ARG A 143 -2.77 -15.40 9.15
C ARG A 143 -3.23 -14.25 8.27
N GLU A 144 -4.49 -14.30 7.86
CA GLU A 144 -5.13 -13.16 7.18
C GLU A 144 -5.10 -11.93 8.07
N GLU A 145 -5.10 -10.77 7.42
CA GLU A 145 -5.39 -9.52 8.10
C GLU A 145 -6.76 -9.63 8.76
N ILE A 146 -6.82 -9.43 10.08
CA ILE A 146 -8.09 -9.33 10.77
C ILE A 146 -8.65 -7.96 10.38
N LYS A 147 -9.47 -7.94 9.32
CA LYS A 147 -10.26 -6.77 8.97
C LYS A 147 -11.32 -6.60 10.04
N GLU A 148 -11.11 -5.64 10.92
CA GLU A 148 -12.08 -5.29 11.94
C GLU A 148 -13.24 -4.55 11.25
N SER A 149 -14.48 -4.88 11.64
CA SER A 149 -15.66 -4.17 11.16
C SER A 149 -16.09 -3.15 12.21
N LEU A 150 -16.08 -1.87 11.85
CA LEU A 150 -16.62 -0.80 12.67
C LEU A 150 -18.06 -0.51 12.21
N THR A 151 -19.02 -0.65 13.11
CA THR A 151 -20.38 -0.17 12.88
C THR A 151 -20.48 1.29 13.33
N TYR A 152 -20.84 2.19 12.43
CA TYR A 152 -21.14 3.58 12.75
C TYR A 152 -22.53 3.98 12.23
N TYR A 153 -23.13 5.02 12.82
CA TYR A 153 -24.44 5.50 12.42
C TYR A 153 -24.36 6.93 11.90
N ASP A 154 -24.87 7.18 10.70
CA ASP A 154 -25.19 8.56 10.34
C ASP A 154 -26.33 9.03 11.25
N THR A 155 -26.25 10.27 11.73
CA THR A 155 -27.22 10.83 12.66
C THR A 155 -27.82 12.13 12.15
N TYR A 156 -29.02 12.44 12.63
CA TYR A 156 -29.76 13.64 12.30
C TYR A 156 -30.30 14.28 13.58
N THR A 157 -30.01 15.57 13.76
CA THR A 157 -30.56 16.37 14.85
C THR A 157 -31.91 16.94 14.44
N VAL A 158 -32.97 16.52 15.15
CA VAL A 158 -34.36 16.94 14.94
C VAL A 158 -34.49 18.45 15.07
N LYS A 159 -35.15 19.09 14.11
CA LYS A 159 -35.43 20.52 14.07
C LYS A 159 -36.90 20.81 14.41
N SER A 160 -37.19 22.06 14.76
CA SER A 160 -38.58 22.49 14.98
C SER A 160 -39.41 22.29 13.71
N GLY A 161 -40.55 21.59 13.84
CA GLY A 161 -41.44 21.27 12.72
C GLY A 161 -41.14 19.97 11.97
N ASP A 162 -40.13 19.21 12.42
CA ASP A 162 -39.85 17.87 11.90
C ASP A 162 -40.89 16.84 12.34
N THR A 163 -41.09 15.83 11.50
CA THR A 163 -41.84 14.61 11.83
C THR A 163 -41.00 13.40 11.44
N LEU A 164 -41.23 12.25 12.07
CA LEU A 164 -40.54 11.01 11.67
C LEU A 164 -40.72 10.70 10.19
N TRP A 165 -41.88 11.02 9.61
CA TRP A 165 -42.15 10.85 8.18
C TRP A 165 -41.23 11.72 7.32
N LYS A 166 -41.11 13.03 7.62
CA LYS A 166 -40.22 13.93 6.86
C LYS A 166 -38.76 13.50 6.95
N ILE A 167 -38.32 13.08 8.13
CA ILE A 167 -36.95 12.61 8.36
C ILE A 167 -36.71 11.30 7.59
N ALA A 168 -37.58 10.31 7.76
CA ALA A 168 -37.45 9.02 7.09
C ALA A 168 -37.44 9.17 5.55
N GLN A 169 -38.33 10.02 5.01
CA GLN A 169 -38.36 10.37 3.59
C GLN A 169 -37.06 11.03 3.13
N THR A 170 -36.47 11.92 3.93
CA THR A 170 -35.19 12.59 3.62
C THR A 170 -34.04 11.60 3.49
N PHE A 171 -34.03 10.55 4.32
CA PHE A 171 -32.98 9.54 4.33
C PHE A 171 -33.32 8.26 3.54
N GLY A 172 -34.46 8.24 2.84
CA GLY A 172 -34.87 7.11 2.00
C GLY A 172 -35.18 5.83 2.78
N ILE A 173 -35.60 5.94 4.05
CA ILE A 173 -36.01 4.80 4.89
C ILE A 173 -37.48 4.92 5.29
N SER A 174 -38.09 3.83 5.76
CA SER A 174 -39.43 3.89 6.34
C SER A 174 -39.41 4.44 7.76
N VAL A 175 -40.53 5.01 8.21
CA VAL A 175 -40.72 5.41 9.61
C VAL A 175 -40.47 4.24 10.56
N SER A 176 -40.90 3.02 10.18
CA SER A 176 -40.65 1.82 10.98
C SER A 176 -39.15 1.53 11.12
N GLN A 177 -38.39 1.59 10.01
CA GLN A 177 -36.93 1.38 10.06
C GLN A 177 -36.24 2.46 10.90
N LEU A 178 -36.64 3.73 10.76
CA LEU A 178 -36.12 4.82 11.57
C LEU A 178 -36.39 4.59 13.06
N LYS A 179 -37.59 4.13 13.42
CA LYS A 179 -37.96 3.80 14.80
C LYS A 179 -37.16 2.62 15.33
N THR A 180 -37.05 1.53 14.56
CA THR A 180 -36.25 0.36 14.93
C THR A 180 -34.79 0.74 15.17
N LEU A 181 -34.19 1.53 14.27
CA LEU A 181 -32.79 1.98 14.36
C LEU A 181 -32.52 2.81 15.63
N ASN A 182 -33.54 3.48 16.15
CA ASN A 182 -33.49 4.33 17.34
C ASN A 182 -34.13 3.71 18.58
N ASN A 183 -34.52 2.43 18.53
CA ASN A 183 -35.25 1.74 19.61
C ASN A 183 -36.51 2.51 20.08
N MET A 184 -37.21 3.18 19.16
CA MET A 184 -38.39 3.99 19.46
C MET A 184 -39.68 3.19 19.34
N THR A 185 -40.57 3.34 20.32
CA THR A 185 -41.91 2.74 20.31
C THR A 185 -43.00 3.72 19.85
N THR A 186 -42.77 5.02 19.97
CA THR A 186 -43.74 6.08 19.61
C THR A 186 -43.23 6.94 18.45
N ASP A 187 -44.11 7.78 17.90
CA ASP A 187 -43.77 8.69 16.81
C ASP A 187 -43.32 10.08 17.29
N THR A 188 -43.29 10.28 18.62
CA THR A 188 -42.95 11.55 19.24
C THR A 188 -41.45 11.81 19.16
N ILE A 189 -41.08 12.99 18.66
CA ILE A 189 -39.72 13.51 18.60
C ILE A 189 -39.66 14.94 19.10
N TYR A 190 -38.50 15.36 19.61
CA TYR A 190 -38.30 16.71 20.15
C TYR A 190 -37.18 17.44 19.41
N PRO A 191 -37.31 18.76 19.16
CA PRO A 191 -36.21 19.56 18.63
C PRO A 191 -34.93 19.38 19.47
N GLY A 192 -33.81 19.13 18.81
CA GLY A 192 -32.52 18.83 19.42
C GLY A 192 -32.25 17.33 19.65
N GLN A 193 -33.24 16.45 19.51
CA GLN A 193 -33.04 15.00 19.61
C GLN A 193 -32.17 14.49 18.45
N ILE A 194 -31.19 13.64 18.75
CA ILE A 194 -30.33 13.02 17.73
C ILE A 194 -30.89 11.63 17.37
N LEU A 195 -31.22 11.42 16.10
CA LEU A 195 -31.69 10.15 15.58
C LEU A 195 -30.62 9.51 14.69
N LYS A 196 -30.36 8.22 14.87
CA LYS A 196 -29.65 7.37 13.91
C LYS A 196 -30.51 7.21 12.67
N VAL A 197 -29.97 7.49 11.49
CA VAL A 197 -30.73 7.47 10.23
C VAL A 197 -30.17 6.46 9.23
N LYS A 198 -28.94 5.98 9.45
CA LYS A 198 -28.34 4.92 8.63
C LYS A 198 -27.31 4.15 9.45
N GLU A 199 -27.37 2.83 9.43
CA GLU A 199 -26.29 1.97 9.92
C GLU A 199 -25.30 1.73 8.78
N ASN A 200 -24.02 1.97 9.04
CA ASN A 200 -22.94 1.73 8.09
C ASN A 200 -21.95 0.74 8.73
N ILE A 201 -21.64 -0.33 8.01
CA ILE A 201 -20.60 -1.29 8.41
C ILE A 201 -19.38 -0.96 7.55
N VAL A 202 -18.29 -0.59 8.20
CA VAL A 202 -17.03 -0.21 7.55
C VAL A 202 -15.98 -1.23 7.95
N TYR A 203 -15.43 -1.93 6.97
CA TYR A 203 -14.30 -2.83 7.17
C TYR A 203 -13.01 -2.03 7.18
N GLY A 204 -12.01 -2.44 7.96
CA GLY A 204 -10.73 -1.74 8.04
C GLY A 204 -9.78 -2.38 9.03
N SER A 205 -8.67 -1.69 9.28
CA SER A 205 -7.61 -2.14 10.17
C SER A 205 -7.20 -1.02 11.12
N PHE A 206 -6.75 -1.39 12.32
CA PHE A 206 -6.19 -0.40 13.25
C PHE A 206 -4.74 -0.06 12.90
N TYR A 207 -4.50 1.22 12.66
CA TYR A 207 -3.19 1.82 12.53
C TYR A 207 -2.71 2.40 13.85
N THR A 208 -1.49 2.06 14.28
CA THR A 208 -0.86 2.67 15.46
C THR A 208 -0.01 3.85 15.03
N VAL A 209 -0.37 5.03 15.52
CA VAL A 209 0.32 6.31 15.25
C VAL A 209 1.78 6.22 15.70
N LYS A 210 2.69 6.57 14.79
CA LYS A 210 4.14 6.59 14.94
C LYS A 210 4.64 8.03 15.09
N SER A 211 5.90 8.17 15.50
CA SER A 211 6.55 9.47 15.54
C SER A 211 6.57 10.11 14.15
N GLY A 212 6.12 11.37 14.04
CA GLY A 212 6.07 12.12 12.79
C GLY A 212 4.80 11.94 11.95
N ASP A 213 3.83 11.14 12.43
CA ASP A 213 2.54 10.99 11.76
C ASP A 213 1.64 12.21 11.94
N THR A 214 0.84 12.48 10.91
CA THR A 214 -0.31 13.38 10.94
C THR A 214 -1.51 12.66 10.34
N LEU A 215 -2.74 13.11 10.63
CA LEU A 215 -3.93 12.56 9.99
C LEU A 215 -3.84 12.64 8.47
N TRP A 216 -3.26 13.71 7.92
CA TRP A 216 -3.03 13.85 6.49
C TRP A 216 -2.08 12.78 5.92
N LYS A 217 -0.92 12.53 6.55
CA LYS A 217 0.03 11.49 6.10
C LYS A 217 -0.63 10.11 6.11
N ILE A 218 -1.38 9.81 7.16
CA ILE A 218 -2.14 8.56 7.27
C ILE A 218 -3.20 8.51 6.17
N SER A 219 -3.96 9.59 5.95
CA SER A 219 -5.00 9.64 4.91
C SER A 219 -4.42 9.40 3.51
N GLN A 220 -3.27 9.99 3.18
CA GLN A 220 -2.59 9.76 1.90
C GLN A 220 -2.10 8.31 1.76
N SER A 221 -1.49 7.77 2.81
CA SER A 221 -0.95 6.40 2.82
C SER A 221 -2.05 5.36 2.60
N PHE A 222 -3.21 5.56 3.22
CA PHE A 222 -4.34 4.63 3.15
C PHE A 222 -5.40 5.02 2.10
N ARG A 223 -5.19 6.12 1.35
CA ARG A 223 -6.10 6.62 0.31
C ARG A 223 -7.54 6.86 0.81
N VAL A 224 -7.65 7.34 2.05
CA VAL A 224 -8.90 7.73 2.73
C VAL A 224 -8.85 9.24 3.02
N SER A 225 -9.99 9.88 3.32
CA SER A 225 -9.97 11.30 3.70
C SER A 225 -9.66 11.47 5.20
N VAL A 226 -9.09 12.62 5.57
CA VAL A 226 -8.89 13.00 6.97
C VAL A 226 -10.21 13.02 7.72
N ASP A 227 -11.26 13.58 7.13
CA ASP A 227 -12.59 13.63 7.75
C ASP A 227 -13.15 12.23 8.04
N GLU A 228 -12.89 11.26 7.15
CA GLU A 228 -13.30 9.88 7.34
C GLU A 228 -12.56 9.24 8.52
N ILE A 229 -11.24 9.43 8.59
CA ILE A 229 -10.44 8.96 9.74
C ILE A 229 -10.98 9.60 11.03
N LYS A 230 -11.21 10.91 11.05
CA LYS A 230 -11.70 11.60 12.25
C LYS A 230 -13.05 11.08 12.69
N ARG A 231 -13.98 10.94 11.75
CA ARG A 231 -15.34 10.45 11.99
C ARG A 231 -15.32 9.04 12.59
N LEU A 232 -14.58 8.11 11.97
CA LEU A 232 -14.50 6.72 12.43
C LEU A 232 -13.76 6.56 13.76
N ASN A 233 -12.94 7.54 14.13
CA ASN A 233 -12.15 7.54 15.36
C ASN A 233 -12.64 8.51 16.44
N ASN A 234 -13.81 9.11 16.25
CA ASN A 234 -14.38 10.12 17.16
C ASN A 234 -13.40 11.27 17.48
N LEU A 235 -12.58 11.67 16.52
CA LEU A 235 -11.63 12.77 16.69
C LEU A 235 -12.32 14.10 16.39
N THR A 236 -12.27 15.02 17.36
CA THR A 236 -12.77 16.39 17.19
C THR A 236 -11.71 17.35 16.65
N THR A 237 -10.44 16.97 16.72
CA THR A 237 -9.28 17.75 16.25
C THR A 237 -8.38 16.89 15.36
N ASP A 238 -7.37 17.51 14.75
CA ASP A 238 -6.37 16.80 13.94
C ASP A 238 -5.20 16.27 14.78
N ILE A 239 -5.24 16.49 16.11
CA ILE A 239 -4.19 16.09 17.04
C ILE A 239 -4.29 14.58 17.29
N ILE A 240 -3.19 13.90 17.01
CA ILE A 240 -3.01 12.47 17.28
C ILE A 240 -1.76 12.25 18.12
N ASN A 241 -1.77 11.24 18.98
CA ASN A 241 -0.67 10.93 19.89
C ASN A 241 0.08 9.68 19.44
N ILE A 242 1.40 9.65 19.62
CA ILE A 242 2.20 8.44 19.37
C ILE A 242 1.63 7.28 20.18
N GLY A 243 1.43 6.13 19.54
CA GLY A 243 0.82 4.93 20.13
C GLY A 243 -0.71 4.93 20.09
N GLN A 244 -1.36 6.03 19.69
CA GLN A 244 -2.81 6.06 19.49
C GLN A 244 -3.21 5.08 18.38
N ARG A 245 -4.22 4.26 18.63
CA ARG A 245 -4.78 3.35 17.62
C ARG A 245 -5.92 4.05 16.89
N LEU A 246 -5.81 4.15 15.57
CA LEU A 246 -6.81 4.71 14.68
C LEU A 246 -7.38 3.60 13.79
N PHE A 247 -8.69 3.42 13.79
CA PHE A 247 -9.39 2.61 12.81
C PHE A 247 -9.31 3.28 11.44
N ILE A 248 -8.67 2.60 10.49
CA ILE A 248 -8.52 3.08 9.12
C ILE A 248 -9.36 2.17 8.22
N PRO A 249 -10.35 2.71 7.49
CA PRO A 249 -11.25 1.90 6.70
C PRO A 249 -10.51 1.34 5.48
N ASP A 250 -10.77 0.07 5.19
CA ASP A 250 -10.44 -0.55 3.93
C ASP A 250 -11.35 0.05 2.86
N LYS A 251 -10.76 0.72 1.89
CA LYS A 251 -11.46 0.91 0.63
C LYS A 251 -11.59 -0.47 -0.01
N THR A 252 -12.80 -1.02 -0.05
CA THR A 252 -13.11 -2.10 -0.99
C THR A 252 -12.73 -1.61 -2.38
N ILE A 253 -12.10 -2.48 -3.17
CA ILE A 253 -11.71 -2.24 -4.56
C ILE A 253 -12.97 -2.26 -5.45
N GLU A 254 -14.08 -1.71 -4.97
CA GLU A 254 -15.12 -1.22 -5.86
C GLU A 254 -14.76 0.23 -6.16
N GLU A 255 -14.65 0.53 -7.44
CA GLU A 255 -14.35 1.84 -8.00
C GLU A 255 -15.39 2.90 -7.58
N VAL A 256 -15.38 3.31 -6.31
CA VAL A 256 -15.69 4.70 -6.00
C VAL A 256 -14.41 5.44 -6.31
N LYS A 257 -14.21 5.72 -7.60
CA LYS A 257 -13.34 6.80 -8.06
C LYS A 257 -13.59 7.94 -7.06
N PRO A 258 -12.58 8.37 -6.27
CA PRO A 258 -12.78 9.49 -5.35
C PRO A 258 -13.53 10.56 -6.14
N PRO A 259 -14.58 11.20 -5.58
CA PRO A 259 -15.34 12.21 -6.31
C PRO A 259 -14.30 13.05 -7.01
N THR A 260 -14.32 13.01 -8.34
CA THR A 260 -13.35 13.74 -9.15
C THR A 260 -13.80 15.18 -9.02
N ILE A 261 -13.55 15.77 -7.85
CA ILE A 261 -13.32 17.20 -7.75
C ILE A 261 -12.04 17.34 -8.55
N THR A 262 -12.20 17.49 -9.86
CA THR A 262 -11.16 18.03 -10.72
C THR A 262 -10.79 19.31 -10.01
N PRO A 263 -9.61 19.38 -9.38
CA PRO A 263 -9.33 20.50 -8.52
C PRO A 263 -9.39 21.76 -9.37
N THR A 264 -10.25 22.69 -8.97
CA THR A 264 -10.48 23.91 -9.75
C THR A 264 -9.20 24.73 -9.71
N PRO A 265 -8.68 25.20 -10.86
CA PRO A 265 -7.50 26.04 -10.87
C PRO A 265 -7.73 27.31 -10.03
N VAL A 266 -6.74 27.65 -9.22
CA VAL A 266 -6.67 28.89 -8.45
C VAL A 266 -5.58 29.74 -9.07
N TYR A 267 -5.94 30.93 -9.57
CA TYR A 267 -4.99 31.81 -10.25
C TYR A 267 -4.44 32.91 -9.34
N GLU A 268 -5.15 33.25 -8.27
CA GLU A 268 -4.81 34.37 -7.39
C GLU A 268 -4.53 33.90 -5.97
N TRP A 269 -3.62 34.59 -5.31
CA TRP A 269 -3.37 34.38 -3.89
C TRP A 269 -4.61 34.77 -3.07
N PRO A 270 -4.89 34.07 -1.95
CA PRO A 270 -5.97 34.46 -1.06
C PRO A 270 -5.65 35.79 -0.38
N ALA A 271 -6.67 36.41 0.21
CA ALA A 271 -6.54 37.72 0.86
C ALA A 271 -5.51 37.75 2.00
N VAL A 272 -5.36 36.64 2.74
CA VAL A 272 -4.36 36.53 3.81
C VAL A 272 -3.21 35.63 3.35
N THR A 273 -2.07 36.27 3.15
CA THR A 273 -0.78 35.63 2.86
C THR A 273 0.28 36.04 3.85
N TYR A 274 1.38 35.30 3.89
CA TYR A 274 2.53 35.60 4.73
C TYR A 274 3.83 35.41 3.96
N ILE A 275 4.81 36.29 4.20
CA ILE A 275 6.18 36.12 3.74
C ILE A 275 6.98 35.51 4.89
N VAL A 276 7.44 34.29 4.69
CA VAL A 276 8.22 33.53 5.68
C VAL A 276 9.46 34.31 6.08
N GLN A 277 9.70 34.44 7.38
CA GLN A 277 10.88 35.12 7.94
C GLN A 277 11.96 34.10 8.33
N PRO A 278 13.23 34.51 8.45
CA PRO A 278 14.28 33.63 8.96
C PRO A 278 13.90 33.01 10.32
N GLY A 279 13.94 31.68 10.38
CA GLY A 279 13.60 30.90 11.58
C GLY A 279 12.11 30.58 11.75
N ASP A 280 11.25 30.97 10.80
CA ASP A 280 9.85 30.53 10.82
C ASP A 280 9.74 29.03 10.59
N THR A 281 8.76 28.44 11.28
CA THR A 281 8.29 27.07 11.09
C THR A 281 6.81 27.12 10.76
N VAL A 282 6.28 26.08 10.11
CA VAL A 282 4.83 26.00 9.87
C VAL A 282 4.04 26.15 11.17
N TYR A 283 4.57 25.62 12.28
CA TYR A 283 4.00 25.78 13.62
C TYR A 283 4.02 27.23 14.13
N SER A 284 5.16 27.93 14.03
CA SER A 284 5.26 29.33 14.50
C SER A 284 4.31 30.23 13.70
N VAL A 285 4.20 30.00 12.40
CA VAL A 285 3.28 30.73 11.52
C VAL A 285 1.83 30.39 11.86
N ALA A 286 1.48 29.11 12.01
CA ALA A 286 0.12 28.70 12.38
C ALA A 286 -0.33 29.37 13.69
N LYS A 287 0.54 29.36 14.70
CA LYS A 287 0.30 30.03 15.98
C LYS A 287 0.11 31.54 15.81
N LYS A 288 0.96 32.20 15.00
CA LYS A 288 0.91 33.65 14.74
C LYS A 288 -0.43 34.08 14.14
N PHE A 289 -0.98 33.27 13.24
CA PHE A 289 -2.23 33.58 12.54
C PHE A 289 -3.47 32.92 13.14
N ASN A 290 -3.33 32.29 14.32
CA ASN A 290 -4.42 31.56 14.98
C ASN A 290 -5.13 30.56 14.03
N THR A 291 -4.34 29.82 13.25
CA THR A 291 -4.78 28.75 12.36
C THR A 291 -4.08 27.43 12.73
N THR A 292 -4.38 26.35 12.04
CA THR A 292 -3.74 25.04 12.26
C THR A 292 -2.55 24.85 11.32
N VAL A 293 -1.58 24.04 11.74
CA VAL A 293 -0.49 23.56 10.88
C VAL A 293 -1.09 22.90 9.63
N ASP A 294 -2.10 22.05 9.81
CA ASP A 294 -2.80 21.35 8.73
C ASP A 294 -3.41 22.31 7.70
N ASN A 295 -3.99 23.44 8.13
CA ASN A 295 -4.50 24.44 7.20
C ASN A 295 -3.36 25.05 6.38
N ILE A 296 -2.25 25.44 7.01
CA ILE A 296 -1.10 26.00 6.27
C ILE A 296 -0.55 24.98 5.27
N LEU A 297 -0.33 23.74 5.70
CA LEU A 297 0.18 22.69 4.81
C LEU A 297 -0.78 22.44 3.64
N ARG A 298 -2.07 22.27 3.93
CA ARG A 298 -3.12 22.04 2.94
C ARG A 298 -3.22 23.17 1.92
N TYR A 299 -3.24 24.41 2.39
CA TYR A 299 -3.37 25.59 1.52
C TYR A 299 -2.18 25.80 0.61
N ASN A 300 -0.99 25.33 1.00
CA ASN A 300 0.24 25.53 0.25
C ASN A 300 0.72 24.25 -0.47
N TYR A 301 -0.10 23.20 -0.50
CA TYR A 301 0.25 21.89 -1.09
C TYR A 301 1.56 21.30 -0.52
N MET A 302 1.85 21.62 0.73
CA MET A 302 3.04 21.18 1.45
C MET A 302 2.78 19.88 2.18
N SER A 303 3.80 19.03 2.20
CA SER A 303 3.88 17.87 3.09
C SER A 303 4.38 18.33 4.47
N PRO A 304 4.12 17.59 5.57
CA PRO A 304 4.63 18.00 6.88
C PRO A 304 6.16 17.97 7.03
N ASP A 305 6.85 17.28 6.12
CA ASP A 305 8.32 17.24 6.07
C ASP A 305 8.89 18.36 5.18
N ASP A 306 8.02 19.10 4.48
CA ASP A 306 8.42 20.31 3.76
C ASP A 306 8.68 21.42 4.80
N TRP A 307 9.79 22.11 4.63
CA TRP A 307 10.22 23.22 5.48
C TRP A 307 9.89 24.53 4.78
N LEU A 308 9.80 25.62 5.54
CA LEU A 308 9.56 26.96 4.99
C LEU A 308 10.91 27.63 4.70
N ASP A 309 11.11 28.09 3.48
CA ASP A 309 12.27 28.90 3.11
C ASP A 309 11.98 30.38 3.40
N ALA A 310 12.96 31.07 3.98
CA ALA A 310 12.82 32.50 4.25
C ALA A 310 12.63 33.27 2.93
N GLY A 311 11.58 34.08 2.86
CA GLY A 311 11.16 34.77 1.63
C GLY A 311 9.98 34.12 0.92
N ASP A 312 9.64 32.86 1.23
CA ASP A 312 8.48 32.20 0.64
C ASP A 312 7.20 32.97 0.93
N LYS A 313 6.40 33.19 -0.12
CA LYS A 313 5.03 33.65 0.04
C LYS A 313 4.13 32.44 0.20
N ILE A 314 3.42 32.38 1.33
CA ILE A 314 2.49 31.29 1.66
C ILE A 314 1.08 31.82 1.93
N ALA A 315 0.10 30.98 1.63
CA ALA A 315 -1.31 31.21 1.89
C ALA A 315 -1.68 30.85 3.34
N ILE A 316 -2.47 31.69 3.99
CA ILE A 316 -2.92 31.50 5.38
C ILE A 316 -4.41 31.13 5.45
N SER A 317 -5.25 31.63 4.54
CA SER A 317 -6.71 31.47 4.58
C SER A 317 -7.33 31.17 3.20
N GLY A 318 -7.05 29.99 2.66
CA GLY A 318 -7.44 29.58 1.30
C GLY A 318 -6.24 29.04 0.53
N TYR A 319 -6.45 28.44 -0.64
CA TYR A 319 -5.36 27.79 -1.36
C TYR A 319 -4.45 28.79 -2.08
N ALA A 320 -3.15 28.49 -2.08
CA ALA A 320 -2.17 29.12 -2.95
C ALA A 320 -2.54 28.86 -4.43
N PRO A 321 -2.13 29.76 -5.35
CA PRO A 321 -2.35 29.58 -6.77
C PRO A 321 -1.85 28.22 -7.23
N ARG A 322 -2.73 27.46 -7.88
CA ARG A 322 -2.36 26.22 -8.53
C ARG A 322 -3.20 25.94 -9.75
N VAL A 323 -2.53 25.52 -10.81
CA VAL A 323 -3.18 24.95 -12.01
C VAL A 323 -2.83 23.46 -12.13
N TYR A 324 -3.60 22.75 -12.96
CA TYR A 324 -3.53 21.29 -13.09
C TYR A 324 -3.41 20.91 -14.56
N THR A 325 -2.33 21.38 -15.20
CA THR A 325 -2.02 21.13 -16.62
C THR A 325 -1.68 19.66 -16.87
N VAL A 326 -1.04 19.02 -15.88
CA VAL A 326 -0.67 17.61 -15.90
C VAL A 326 -1.31 16.88 -14.71
N THR A 327 -1.66 15.61 -14.91
CA THR A 327 -2.20 14.75 -13.85
C THR A 327 -1.33 13.49 -13.70
N PRO A 328 -0.95 13.09 -12.46
CA PRO A 328 -0.24 11.84 -12.25
C PRO A 328 -0.93 10.64 -12.90
N GLY A 329 -0.16 9.79 -13.57
CA GLY A 329 -0.64 8.62 -14.29
C GLY A 329 -1.25 8.89 -15.67
N GLU A 330 -1.22 10.12 -16.19
CA GLU A 330 -1.77 10.43 -17.52
C GLU A 330 -1.00 9.75 -18.68
N ALA A 331 0.26 9.39 -18.46
CA ALA A 331 1.10 8.65 -19.40
C ALA A 331 1.77 7.45 -18.70
N THR A 332 2.00 6.40 -19.48
CA THR A 332 2.62 5.14 -19.00
C THR A 332 4.12 5.08 -19.25
N SER A 333 4.68 6.01 -20.02
CA SER A 333 6.10 6.02 -20.39
C SER A 333 6.65 7.43 -20.68
N PRO A 334 7.97 7.64 -20.57
CA PRO A 334 8.64 8.87 -20.98
C PRO A 334 8.44 9.16 -22.47
N SER A 335 8.34 10.44 -22.82
CA SER A 335 8.20 10.92 -24.20
C SER A 335 9.21 12.02 -24.52
N THR A 336 9.50 12.22 -25.81
CA THR A 336 10.22 13.41 -26.30
C THR A 336 9.32 14.63 -26.45
N ARG A 337 8.03 14.52 -26.08
CA ARG A 337 7.08 15.63 -26.05
C ARG A 337 6.38 15.74 -24.69
N GLY A 338 6.36 16.93 -24.12
CA GLY A 338 5.71 17.23 -22.84
C GLY A 338 4.67 18.35 -22.92
N LYS A 339 3.91 18.54 -21.85
CA LYS A 339 3.05 19.73 -21.68
C LYS A 339 3.82 20.87 -21.03
N ILE A 340 3.50 22.10 -21.43
CA ILE A 340 4.09 23.30 -20.82
C ILE A 340 3.47 23.52 -19.44
N VAL A 341 4.26 23.34 -18.40
CA VAL A 341 3.89 23.58 -17.01
C VAL A 341 4.54 24.87 -16.53
N ASP A 342 3.75 25.70 -15.84
CA ASP A 342 4.24 26.92 -15.19
C ASP A 342 4.95 26.56 -13.89
N TRP A 343 6.18 27.07 -13.69
CA TRP A 343 6.97 26.80 -12.49
C TRP A 343 6.25 27.22 -11.21
N PHE A 344 5.70 28.44 -11.16
CA PHE A 344 5.14 29.03 -9.96
C PHE A 344 3.70 28.59 -9.68
N LEU A 345 2.92 28.28 -10.72
CA LEU A 345 1.54 27.83 -10.56
C LEU A 345 1.42 26.31 -10.43
N GLU A 346 2.44 25.52 -10.74
CA GLU A 346 2.27 24.07 -10.77
C GLU A 346 3.59 23.30 -10.57
N GLY A 347 4.63 23.66 -11.31
CA GLY A 347 5.90 22.94 -11.36
C GLY A 347 6.56 22.74 -9.99
N GLN A 348 6.66 23.80 -9.19
CA GLN A 348 7.25 23.75 -7.85
C GLN A 348 6.49 22.83 -6.88
N TYR A 349 5.21 22.58 -7.13
CA TYR A 349 4.39 21.66 -6.33
C TYR A 349 4.47 20.20 -6.82
N ILE A 350 4.92 19.99 -8.05
CA ILE A 350 5.09 18.68 -8.68
C ILE A 350 6.49 18.11 -8.47
N ILE A 351 7.51 18.98 -8.55
CA ILE A 351 8.93 18.62 -8.51
C ILE A 351 9.51 19.13 -7.20
N LYS A 352 9.49 18.28 -6.17
CA LYS A 352 9.92 18.63 -4.82
C LYS A 352 11.38 18.23 -4.58
N ARG A 353 12.00 18.88 -3.59
CA ARG A 353 13.35 18.55 -3.13
C ARG A 353 13.45 17.06 -2.80
N GLY A 354 14.49 16.41 -3.33
CA GLY A 354 14.74 14.98 -3.13
C GLY A 354 14.04 14.07 -4.12
N ASP A 355 13.11 14.59 -4.93
CA ASP A 355 12.48 13.80 -5.99
C ASP A 355 13.51 13.30 -6.98
N ILE A 356 13.33 12.06 -7.42
CA ILE A 356 14.10 11.44 -8.48
C ILE A 356 13.17 11.24 -9.67
N PHE A 357 13.58 11.73 -10.84
CA PHE A 357 12.79 11.62 -12.07
C PHE A 357 13.68 11.45 -13.29
N THR A 358 13.05 11.09 -14.41
CA THR A 358 13.75 10.85 -15.68
C THR A 358 13.72 12.12 -16.52
N ILE A 359 14.86 12.47 -17.10
CA ILE A 359 14.99 13.46 -18.16
C ILE A 359 15.08 12.73 -19.49
N VAL A 360 14.34 13.21 -20.49
CA VAL A 360 14.40 12.75 -21.88
C VAL A 360 14.90 13.89 -22.75
N ASP A 361 16.03 13.74 -23.43
CA ASP A 361 16.48 14.71 -24.42
C ASP A 361 15.58 14.66 -25.66
N VAL A 362 15.03 15.80 -26.06
CA VAL A 362 14.02 15.88 -27.14
C VAL A 362 14.59 15.46 -28.49
N GLN A 363 15.87 15.74 -28.74
CA GLN A 363 16.50 15.52 -30.06
C GLN A 363 16.92 14.06 -30.25
N THR A 364 17.49 13.45 -29.22
CA THR A 364 18.12 12.12 -29.30
C THR A 364 17.27 11.02 -28.68
N GLY A 365 16.30 11.36 -27.84
CA GLY A 365 15.52 10.40 -27.06
C GLY A 365 16.32 9.72 -25.94
N LYS A 366 17.59 10.10 -25.72
CA LYS A 366 18.39 9.57 -24.61
C LYS A 366 17.76 9.97 -23.28
N GLN A 367 17.87 9.08 -22.32
CA GLN A 367 17.27 9.24 -21.00
C GLN A 367 18.31 9.06 -19.91
N PHE A 368 18.17 9.84 -18.85
CA PHE A 368 18.98 9.73 -17.64
C PHE A 368 18.15 10.21 -16.45
N LYS A 369 18.53 9.77 -15.26
CA LYS A 369 17.87 10.18 -14.01
C LYS A 369 18.60 11.33 -13.35
N VAL A 370 17.80 12.18 -12.73
CA VAL A 370 18.29 13.27 -11.91
C VAL A 370 17.59 13.26 -10.56
N LYS A 371 18.22 13.89 -9.57
CA LYS A 371 17.64 14.21 -8.27
C LYS A 371 17.49 15.72 -8.13
N MET A 372 16.33 16.17 -7.68
CA MET A 372 16.07 17.58 -7.37
C MET A 372 16.78 17.99 -6.09
N MET A 373 17.68 18.97 -6.20
CA MET A 373 18.48 19.54 -5.11
C MET A 373 17.66 20.54 -4.30
N GLY A 374 16.98 21.45 -4.99
CA GLY A 374 16.29 22.60 -4.42
C GLY A 374 15.84 23.53 -5.54
N GLY A 375 15.07 24.56 -5.21
CA GLY A 375 14.61 25.46 -6.25
C GLY A 375 13.59 26.46 -5.77
N TYR A 376 13.97 27.73 -5.75
CA TYR A 376 13.05 28.85 -5.51
C TYR A 376 12.57 29.42 -6.86
N ASN A 377 13.50 29.81 -7.72
CA ASN A 377 13.20 30.42 -9.02
C ASN A 377 13.03 29.40 -10.17
N HIS A 378 13.65 28.23 -10.04
CA HIS A 378 13.59 27.11 -10.97
C HIS A 378 14.08 25.84 -10.27
N SER A 379 14.14 24.71 -10.97
CA SER A 379 14.59 23.43 -10.41
C SER A 379 16.11 23.28 -10.56
N ASP A 380 16.82 23.09 -9.46
CA ASP A 380 18.24 22.73 -9.49
C ASP A 380 18.37 21.21 -9.37
N VAL A 381 19.06 20.58 -10.32
CA VAL A 381 19.14 19.11 -10.40
C VAL A 381 20.56 18.59 -10.52
N GLU A 382 20.78 17.37 -10.04
CA GLU A 382 22.04 16.64 -10.22
C GLU A 382 21.76 15.28 -10.87
N PRO A 383 22.60 14.82 -11.83
CA PRO A 383 22.54 13.44 -12.30
C PRO A 383 22.63 12.46 -11.13
N LEU A 384 21.83 11.40 -11.16
CA LEU A 384 21.70 10.50 -10.02
C LEU A 384 22.94 9.60 -9.87
N THR A 385 23.49 9.09 -10.97
CA THR A 385 24.66 8.21 -10.98
C THR A 385 25.75 8.69 -11.95
N VAL A 386 26.90 7.99 -11.94
CA VAL A 386 27.98 8.23 -12.91
C VAL A 386 27.51 7.96 -14.34
N GLU A 387 26.72 6.91 -14.55
CA GLU A 387 26.14 6.56 -15.84
C GLU A 387 25.19 7.65 -16.35
N ASP A 388 24.36 8.22 -15.47
CA ASP A 388 23.49 9.34 -15.81
C ASP A 388 24.31 10.58 -16.22
N THR A 389 25.40 10.86 -15.51
CA THR A 389 26.35 11.93 -15.86
C THR A 389 27.00 11.69 -17.21
N GLU A 390 27.37 10.45 -17.54
CA GLU A 390 27.96 10.10 -18.83
C GLU A 390 26.97 10.28 -19.98
N VAL A 391 25.70 9.89 -19.79
CA VAL A 391 24.63 10.16 -20.75
C VAL A 391 24.49 11.66 -20.96
N MET A 392 24.38 12.45 -19.90
CA MET A 392 24.27 13.90 -19.98
C MET A 392 25.49 14.52 -20.68
N ARG A 393 26.71 14.10 -20.32
CA ARG A 393 27.95 14.56 -20.96
C ARG A 393 27.96 14.23 -22.45
N SER A 394 27.43 13.08 -22.86
CA SER A 394 27.32 12.71 -24.28
C SER A 394 26.37 13.61 -25.08
N LEU A 395 25.45 14.34 -24.43
CA LEU A 395 24.51 15.27 -25.06
C LEU A 395 25.11 16.67 -25.25
N PHE A 396 25.93 17.11 -24.29
CA PHE A 396 26.54 18.44 -24.32
C PHE A 396 27.96 18.43 -24.92
N GLY A 397 28.61 17.27 -24.98
CA GLY A 397 30.02 17.13 -25.33
C GLY A 397 30.90 17.63 -24.18
N THR A 398 31.22 18.93 -24.21
CA THR A 398 31.83 19.64 -23.09
C THR A 398 30.77 20.41 -22.32
N TRP A 399 30.93 20.56 -21.00
CA TRP A 399 30.02 21.36 -20.20
C TRP A 399 29.95 22.80 -20.71
N GLN A 400 28.72 23.28 -20.90
CA GLN A 400 28.44 24.56 -21.55
C GLN A 400 27.09 25.10 -21.12
N TRP A 401 26.96 26.42 -21.10
CA TRP A 401 25.72 27.09 -20.71
C TRP A 401 24.60 26.97 -21.74
N ASN A 402 24.89 26.62 -23.01
CA ASN A 402 23.84 26.51 -24.01
C ASN A 402 22.87 25.37 -23.64
N PRO A 403 21.60 25.68 -23.31
CA PRO A 403 20.69 24.68 -22.78
C PRO A 403 20.10 23.80 -23.89
N ARG A 404 19.56 22.65 -23.50
CA ARG A 404 18.91 21.70 -24.42
C ARG A 404 17.41 21.53 -24.10
N PRO A 405 16.55 21.33 -25.11
CA PRO A 405 15.15 20.99 -24.90
C PRO A 405 15.04 19.57 -24.35
N VAL A 406 14.35 19.44 -23.23
CA VAL A 406 14.17 18.15 -22.55
C VAL A 406 12.72 17.96 -22.09
N VAL A 407 12.33 16.73 -21.79
CA VAL A 407 11.07 16.40 -21.14
C VAL A 407 11.35 15.72 -19.81
N ILE A 408 10.68 16.18 -18.77
CA ILE A 408 10.67 15.55 -17.45
C ILE A 408 9.59 14.47 -17.47
N PHE A 409 9.95 13.24 -17.11
CA PHE A 409 9.00 12.17 -16.84
C PHE A 409 9.00 11.82 -15.35
N LYS A 410 7.88 12.11 -14.69
CA LYS A 410 7.66 11.91 -13.25
C LYS A 410 6.23 11.49 -12.97
N ASP A 411 6.03 10.41 -12.22
CA ASP A 411 4.71 9.92 -11.79
C ASP A 411 3.68 9.81 -12.94
N GLY A 412 4.14 9.45 -14.14
CA GLY A 412 3.30 9.36 -15.34
C GLY A 412 2.97 10.69 -16.01
N MET A 413 3.64 11.79 -15.67
CA MET A 413 3.50 13.09 -16.33
C MET A 413 4.70 13.36 -17.23
N ASN A 414 4.44 13.85 -18.45
CA ASN A 414 5.48 14.34 -19.37
C ASN A 414 5.43 15.88 -19.41
N ILE A 415 6.45 16.53 -18.87
CA ILE A 415 6.51 17.99 -18.71
C ILE A 415 7.62 18.57 -19.59
N ALA A 416 7.27 19.53 -20.44
CA ALA A 416 8.23 20.23 -21.29
C ALA A 416 9.15 21.13 -20.45
N ALA A 417 10.45 21.01 -20.64
CA ALA A 417 11.46 21.68 -19.84
C ALA A 417 12.69 22.06 -20.69
N SER A 418 13.63 22.77 -20.07
CA SER A 418 14.94 23.08 -20.64
C SER A 418 16.03 22.88 -19.61
N LEU A 419 17.12 22.23 -20.00
CA LEU A 419 18.22 21.85 -19.10
C LEU A 419 19.53 22.53 -19.50
N SER A 420 20.18 23.20 -18.56
CA SER A 420 21.54 23.73 -18.73
C SER A 420 22.57 22.61 -18.75
N GLY A 421 23.64 22.80 -19.53
CA GLY A 421 24.76 21.87 -19.62
C GLY A 421 25.95 22.24 -18.75
N MET A 422 25.89 23.31 -17.94
CA MET A 422 27.00 23.74 -17.12
C MET A 422 26.72 23.49 -15.63
N PRO A 423 27.48 22.60 -14.97
CA PRO A 423 27.34 22.41 -13.54
C PRO A 423 27.95 23.60 -12.78
N HIS A 424 27.32 24.02 -11.68
CA HIS A 424 27.79 25.16 -10.90
C HIS A 424 27.35 25.11 -9.44
N SER A 425 27.96 25.98 -8.62
CA SER A 425 27.63 26.20 -7.21
C SER A 425 27.68 24.90 -6.36
N ALA A 426 26.67 24.65 -5.54
CA ALA A 426 26.62 23.56 -4.57
C ALA A 426 26.34 22.19 -5.22
N GLN A 427 26.69 21.14 -4.47
CA GLN A 427 26.47 19.72 -4.80
C GLN A 427 25.96 18.96 -3.57
N ILE A 428 25.07 18.01 -3.77
CA ILE A 428 24.56 17.08 -2.76
C ILE A 428 25.04 15.64 -3.01
N ILE A 429 25.14 15.19 -4.26
CA ILE A 429 25.52 13.81 -4.62
C ILE A 429 27.00 13.77 -4.98
N THR A 430 27.87 13.41 -4.03
CA THR A 430 29.34 13.49 -4.20
C THR A 430 29.97 12.41 -5.07
N ASN A 431 29.21 11.40 -5.49
CA ASN A 431 29.71 10.21 -6.19
C ASN A 431 29.08 9.99 -7.57
N ASN A 432 28.50 11.02 -8.20
CA ASN A 432 27.91 10.94 -9.55
C ASN A 432 28.88 11.35 -10.68
N GLY A 433 30.15 11.66 -10.40
CA GLY A 433 31.14 11.95 -11.44
C GLY A 433 31.05 13.35 -12.06
N VAL A 434 30.32 14.28 -11.42
CA VAL A 434 30.30 15.73 -11.72
C VAL A 434 30.28 16.52 -10.42
N THR A 435 30.68 17.80 -10.43
CA THR A 435 30.61 18.69 -9.26
C THR A 435 29.78 19.91 -9.59
N GLY A 436 28.78 20.17 -8.77
CA GLY A 436 27.77 21.23 -8.96
C GLY A 436 26.42 20.67 -9.44
N HIS A 437 25.42 21.54 -9.46
CA HIS A 437 24.08 21.25 -9.99
C HIS A 437 23.87 21.92 -11.35
N PHE A 438 22.76 21.56 -11.99
CA PHE A 438 22.33 22.09 -13.28
C PHE A 438 20.95 22.74 -13.17
N ASP A 439 20.80 23.86 -13.85
CA ASP A 439 19.54 24.57 -14.00
C ASP A 439 18.56 23.78 -14.88
N LEU A 440 17.38 23.46 -14.34
CA LEU A 440 16.25 22.88 -15.05
C LEU A 440 15.05 23.84 -15.01
N TYR A 441 14.71 24.38 -16.17
CA TYR A 441 13.70 25.43 -16.32
C TYR A 441 12.38 24.85 -16.80
N LEU A 442 11.30 25.35 -16.21
CA LEU A 442 9.93 25.25 -16.71
C LEU A 442 9.46 26.62 -17.20
N LYS A 443 8.20 26.74 -17.65
CA LYS A 443 7.66 28.03 -18.07
C LYS A 443 7.67 29.00 -16.88
N ASN A 444 8.05 30.25 -17.16
CA ASN A 444 8.16 31.33 -16.18
C ASN A 444 9.21 31.11 -15.07
N SER A 445 10.04 30.07 -15.15
CA SER A 445 11.23 29.95 -14.30
C SER A 445 12.11 31.19 -14.40
N LEU A 446 12.66 31.63 -13.27
CA LEU A 446 13.53 32.80 -13.17
C LEU A 446 15.00 32.37 -12.96
N PRO A 447 15.97 33.21 -13.34
CA PRO A 447 17.38 32.93 -13.03
C PRO A 447 17.74 33.20 -11.57
N HIS A 448 18.91 32.72 -11.15
CA HIS A 448 19.46 32.99 -9.81
C HIS A 448 19.81 34.47 -9.58
N SER A 449 20.25 35.18 -10.63
CA SER A 449 20.64 36.60 -10.57
C SER A 449 19.94 37.44 -11.64
N GLN A 450 19.65 38.69 -11.31
CA GLN A 450 19.15 39.70 -12.26
C GLN A 450 20.18 40.03 -13.36
N ASP A 451 21.46 39.78 -13.12
CA ASP A 451 22.54 40.01 -14.09
C ASP A 451 22.66 38.87 -15.13
N THR A 452 21.81 37.84 -15.03
CA THR A 452 21.82 36.72 -15.99
C THR A 452 21.38 37.22 -17.37
N SER A 453 22.14 36.85 -18.40
CA SER A 453 21.87 37.25 -19.79
C SER A 453 20.45 36.91 -20.23
N SER A 454 19.79 37.88 -20.86
CA SER A 454 18.48 37.70 -21.49
C SER A 454 18.51 36.60 -22.55
N GLU A 455 19.60 36.50 -23.30
CA GLU A 455 19.75 35.48 -24.35
C GLU A 455 19.74 34.06 -23.77
N TYR A 456 20.36 33.86 -22.60
CA TYR A 456 20.34 32.57 -21.89
C TYR A 456 18.94 32.21 -21.41
N VAL A 457 18.24 33.16 -20.79
CA VAL A 457 16.87 32.96 -20.30
C VAL A 457 15.91 32.68 -21.48
N GLU A 458 16.03 33.42 -22.58
CA GLU A 458 15.25 33.18 -23.79
C GLU A 458 15.55 31.83 -24.44
N ALA A 459 16.80 31.36 -24.40
CA ALA A 459 17.14 30.03 -24.90
C ALA A 459 16.38 28.93 -24.14
N HIS A 460 16.24 29.06 -22.82
CA HIS A 460 15.41 28.16 -22.03
C HIS A 460 13.94 28.17 -22.46
N TYR A 461 13.36 29.36 -22.66
CA TYR A 461 11.97 29.46 -23.11
C TYR A 461 11.74 28.89 -24.52
N ARG A 462 12.67 29.09 -25.46
CA ARG A 462 12.61 28.45 -26.78
C ARG A 462 12.67 26.92 -26.67
N ASN A 463 13.51 26.40 -25.80
CA ASN A 463 13.67 24.97 -25.57
C ASN A 463 12.42 24.34 -24.94
N ILE A 464 11.75 25.02 -24.00
CA ILE A 464 10.48 24.58 -23.43
C ILE A 464 9.39 24.49 -24.51
N ASN A 465 9.29 25.49 -25.40
CA ASN A 465 8.36 25.45 -26.53
C ASN A 465 8.69 24.30 -27.49
N THR A 466 9.97 24.10 -27.79
CA THR A 466 10.45 22.98 -28.62
C THR A 466 10.05 21.63 -28.01
N ALA A 467 10.26 21.45 -26.70
CA ALA A 467 9.88 20.24 -25.97
C ALA A 467 8.35 20.02 -25.91
N ALA A 468 7.56 21.07 -26.11
CA ALA A 468 6.10 20.99 -26.26
C ALA A 468 5.64 20.74 -27.71
N GLY A 469 6.57 20.80 -28.68
CA GLY A 469 6.28 20.71 -30.10
C GLY A 469 5.57 21.94 -30.65
N LEU A 470 6.00 23.14 -30.23
CA LEU A 470 5.52 24.45 -30.70
C LEU A 470 6.55 25.17 -31.59
#